data_AF-A0A350PGF7-F1
#
_entry.id   AF-A0A350PGF7-F1
#
_cell.length_a   1.000
_cell.length_b   1.000
_cell.length_c   1.000
_cell.angle_alpha   90.00
_cell.angle_beta   90.00
_cell.angle_gamma   90.00
#
_symmetry.space_group_name_H-M   'P 1'
#
loop_
_entity.id
_entity.type
_entity.pdbx_description
1 polymer ?
#
loop_
_entity_poly.entity_id
_entity_poly.type
_entity_poly.pdbx_seq_one_letter_code
_entity_poly.pdbx_strand_id
1 'polypeptide(L)' 'MTTESKEMYLSDQALGALMMSLQKSLLEQSDIVPTLKDFKFRLSNDGLMVMNPPLVKMKEDLGGSEQEMDK' A
#
# COMPACT_ATOMS: atom_id res chain seq x y z
N MET A 1 26.51 -9.90 22.65
CA MET A 1 25.04 -9.72 22.51
C MET A 1 24.68 -10.25 21.14
N THR A 2 24.05 -11.42 21.06
CA THR A 2 23.53 -11.97 19.80
C THR A 2 22.19 -11.29 19.54
N THR A 3 22.13 -10.42 18.55
CA THR A 3 20.86 -9.84 18.12
C THR A 3 20.03 -10.95 17.47
N GLU A 4 18.99 -11.42 18.14
CA GLU A 4 17.97 -12.25 17.49
C GLU A 4 17.27 -11.39 16.44
N SER A 5 17.43 -11.75 15.16
CA SER A 5 16.71 -11.11 14.07
C SER A 5 15.26 -11.57 14.08
N LYS A 6 14.33 -10.67 14.45
CA LYS A 6 12.89 -10.92 14.31
C LYS A 6 12.45 -10.54 12.91
N GLU A 7 12.04 -11.54 12.13
CA GLU A 7 11.44 -11.34 10.80
C GLU A 7 10.04 -10.74 10.93
N MET A 8 9.66 -9.86 9.99
CA MET A 8 8.37 -9.19 9.93
C MET A 8 7.90 -9.12 8.47
N TYR A 9 6.59 -9.23 8.26
CA TYR A 9 5.97 -9.11 6.93
C TYR A 9 5.13 -7.84 6.83
N LEU A 10 4.84 -7.41 5.60
CA LEU A 10 3.87 -6.33 5.35
C LEU A 10 2.46 -6.83 5.64
N SER A 11 1.63 -5.97 6.23
CA SER A 11 0.18 -6.20 6.27
C SER A 11 -0.45 -6.00 4.89
N ASP A 12 -1.68 -6.45 4.69
CA ASP A 12 -2.43 -6.24 3.44
C ASP A 12 -2.54 -4.75 3.07
N GLN A 13 -2.70 -3.87 4.07
CA GLN A 13 -2.74 -2.43 3.88
C GLN A 13 -1.41 -1.89 3.36
N ALA A 14 -0.28 -2.33 3.93
CA ALA A 14 1.04 -1.92 3.50
C ALA A 14 1.38 -2.45 2.11
N LEU A 15 0.97 -3.69 1.81
CA LEU A 15 1.10 -4.27 0.47
C LEU A 15 0.28 -3.45 -0.55
N GLY A 16 -0.94 -3.04 -0.20
CA GLY A 16 -1.75 -2.15 -1.03
C GLY A 16 -1.05 -0.82 -1.32
N ALA A 17 -0.50 -0.16 -0.29
CA ALA A 17 0.25 1.08 -0.45
C ALA A 17 1.51 0.93 -1.34
N LEU A 18 2.21 -0.20 -1.22
CA LEU A 18 3.35 -0.56 -2.08
C LEU A 18 2.91 -0.70 -3.55
N MET A 19 1.84 -1.45 -3.80
CA MET A 19 1.33 -1.66 -5.15
C MET A 19 0.86 -0.35 -5.79
N MET A 20 0.21 0.53 -5.02
CA MET A 20 -0.19 1.86 -5.48
C MET A 20 1.02 2.72 -5.88
N SER A 21 2.09 2.70 -5.08
CA SER A 21 3.32 3.43 -5.38
C SER A 21 4.01 2.89 -6.64
N LEU A 22 3.99 1.57 -6.83
CA LEU A 22 4.53 0.91 -8.01
C LEU A 22 3.75 1.29 -9.27
N GLN A 23 2.43 1.17 -9.23
CA GLN A 23 1.58 1.54 -10.37
C GLN A 23 1.76 3.00 -10.75
N LYS A 24 1.81 3.92 -9.77
CA LYS A 24 2.10 5.34 -10.01
C LYS A 24 3.45 5.54 -10.70
N SER A 25 4.49 4.88 -10.19
CA SER A 25 5.85 5.01 -10.74
C SER A 25 5.96 4.50 -12.17
N LEU A 26 5.24 3.42 -12.50
CA LEU A 26 5.15 2.90 -13.86
C LEU A 26 4.41 3.86 -14.80
N LEU A 27 3.30 4.45 -14.33
CA LEU A 27 2.51 5.42 -15.10
C LEU A 27 3.29 6.72 -15.37
N GLU A 28 3.98 7.23 -14.36
CA GLU A 28 4.76 8.47 -14.44
C GLU A 28 6.18 8.24 -14.96
N GLN A 29 6.56 6.99 -15.25
CA GLN A 29 7.93 6.58 -15.62
C GLN A 29 8.99 7.12 -14.65
N SER A 30 8.67 7.16 -13.36
CA SER A 30 9.52 7.69 -12.29
C SER A 30 10.19 6.57 -11.49
N ASP A 31 11.31 6.88 -10.83
CA ASP A 31 11.94 5.96 -9.86
C ASP A 31 11.06 5.80 -8.62
N ILE A 32 10.74 4.55 -8.25
CA ILE A 32 9.94 4.21 -7.08
C ILE A 32 10.75 4.25 -5.78
N VAL A 33 12.07 4.09 -5.84
CA VAL A 33 12.93 3.92 -4.66
C VAL A 33 12.81 5.08 -3.64
N PRO A 34 12.76 6.36 -4.05
CA PRO A 34 12.54 7.47 -3.12
C PRO A 34 11.21 7.34 -2.36
N THR A 35 10.14 6.97 -3.06
CA THR A 35 8.80 6.78 -2.47
C THR A 35 8.82 5.69 -1.40
N LEU A 36 9.47 4.55 -1.68
CA LEU A 36 9.54 3.45 -0.71
C LEU A 36 10.42 3.78 0.50
N LYS A 37 11.49 4.56 0.31
CA LYS A 37 12.34 5.04 1.41
C LYS A 37 11.60 6.00 2.33
N ASP A 38 10.60 6.71 1.81
CA ASP A 38 9.76 7.63 2.58
C ASP A 38 8.64 6.92 3.36
N PHE A 39 8.43 5.62 3.17
CA PHE A 39 7.41 4.88 3.93
C PHE A 39 7.74 4.83 5.41
N LYS A 40 6.77 5.23 6.22
CA LYS A 40 6.82 5.19 7.68
C LYS A 40 6.06 3.95 8.15
N PHE A 41 6.80 2.96 8.62
CA PHE A 41 6.22 1.72 9.11
C PHE A 41 5.86 1.77 10.59
N ARG A 42 4.77 1.10 10.95
CA ARG A 42 4.42 0.81 12.35
C ARG A 42 4.08 -0.67 12.47
N LEU A 43 4.59 -1.32 13.51
CA LEU A 43 4.23 -2.70 13.84
C LEU A 43 2.78 -2.77 14.35
N SER A 44 2.02 -3.75 13.87
CA SER A 44 0.68 -4.11 14.36
C SER A 44 0.54 -5.62 14.53
N ASN A 45 -0.66 -6.06 14.93
CA ASN A 45 -1.00 -7.47 15.02
C ASN A 45 -1.00 -8.18 13.65
N ASP A 46 -1.22 -7.42 12.57
CA ASP A 46 -1.35 -7.94 11.20
C ASP A 46 -0.06 -7.75 10.38
N GLY A 47 1.04 -7.31 11.00
CA GLY A 47 2.33 -7.06 10.36
C GLY A 47 2.74 -5.59 10.34
N LEU A 48 3.60 -5.20 9.40
CA LEU A 48 4.04 -3.82 9.21
C LEU A 48 2.97 -3.04 8.43
N MET A 49 2.45 -1.97 9.02
CA MET A 49 1.52 -1.03 8.38
C MET A 49 2.24 0.23 7.90
N VAL A 50 1.77 0.84 6.81
CA VAL A 50 2.31 2.10 6.28
C VAL A 50 1.46 3.26 6.78
N MET A 51 2.08 4.20 7.51
CA MET A 51 1.40 5.32 8.15
C MET A 51 1.20 6.53 7.24
N ASN A 52 1.87 6.55 6.09
CA ASN A 52 1.79 7.59 5.07
C ASN A 52 1.57 6.96 3.69
N PRO A 53 0.44 6.25 3.48
CA PRO A 53 0.16 5.66 2.18
C PRO A 53 0.10 6.75 1.10
N PRO A 54 0.50 6.44 -0.14
CA PRO A 54 0.45 7.40 -1.24
C PRO A 54 -0.98 7.87 -1.47
N LEU A 55 -1.18 9.18 -1.62
CA LEU A 55 -2.46 9.75 -2.02
C LEU A 55 -2.71 9.42 -3.50
N VAL A 56 -3.32 8.27 -3.78
CA VAL A 56 -3.85 7.99 -5.11
C VAL A 56 -5.30 8.45 -5.13
N LYS A 57 -5.60 9.41 -6.01
CA LYS A 57 -6.99 9.65 -6.40
C LYS A 57 -7.46 8.40 -7.13
N MET A 58 -8.07 7.46 -6.41
CA MET A 58 -8.86 6.43 -7.07
C MET A 58 -9.95 7.19 -7.83
N LYS A 59 -9.85 7.24 -9.16
CA LYS A 59 -11.06 7.46 -9.95
C LYS A 59 -11.97 6.29 -9.59
N GLU A 60 -13.20 6.57 -9.19
CA GLU A 60 -14.22 5.63 -8.71
C GLU A 60 -14.68 4.60 -9.77
N ASP A 61 -13.81 4.20 -10.71
CA ASP A 61 -14.11 3.30 -11.83
C ASP A 61 -13.46 1.91 -11.67
N LEU A 62 -13.31 1.42 -10.44
CA LEU A 62 -12.97 0.02 -10.17
C LEU A 62 -14.06 -0.63 -9.31
N GLY A 63 -15.25 -0.75 -9.93
CA GLY A 63 -16.25 -1.82 -9.72
C GLY A 63 -16.69 -2.13 -8.29
N GLY A 64 -17.87 -1.65 -7.90
CA GLY A 64 -18.55 -2.15 -6.71
C GLY A 64 -19.86 -1.45 -6.31
N SER A 65 -20.86 -1.41 -7.20
CA SER A 65 -22.27 -1.77 -6.90
C SER A 65 -23.14 -1.45 -8.12
N GLU A 66 -23.35 -2.43 -9.00
CA GLU A 66 -24.53 -2.41 -9.86
C GLU A 66 -25.75 -2.51 -8.94
N GLN A 67 -26.55 -1.46 -8.96
CA GLN A 67 -27.87 -1.43 -8.36
C GLN A 67 -28.78 -2.33 -9.20
N GLU A 68 -29.11 -3.51 -8.71
CA GLU A 68 -30.33 -4.21 -9.13
C GLU A 68 -31.25 -4.34 -7.92
N MET A 69 -32.20 -3.41 -7.83
CA MET A 69 -33.48 -3.68 -7.18
C MET A 69 -34.54 -3.36 -8.23
N ASP A 70 -35.02 -4.43 -8.85
CA ASP A 70 -36.15 -4.45 -9.77
C ASP A 70 -37.33 -3.64 -9.24
N LYS A 71 -38.03 -3.00 -10.17
CA LYS A 71 -39.32 -2.33 -9.95
C LYS A 71 -40.42 -3.32 -9.57
#